data_AF-A0A0A2CMA8-F1
#
_entry.id   AF-A0A0A2CMA8-F1
#
_cell.length_a   1.000
_cell.length_b   1.000
_cell.length_c   1.000
_cell.angle_alpha   90.00
_cell.angle_beta   90.00
_cell.angle_gamma   90.00
#
_symmetry.space_group_name_H-M   'P 1'
#
loop_
_entity.id
_entity.type
_entity.pdbx_description
1 polymer ?
#
loop_
_entity_poly.entity_id
_entity_poly.type
_entity_poly.pdbx_seq_one_letter_code
_entity_poly.pdbx_strand_id
1 'polypeptide(L)'
;MGLTAIECPDGVCHSHHGGHAVERSTMQNNLQGHGREWCERLAERIYEISVDTFSQTVMPSLHSAGWQRRHLDWEFKLDKQESEPDKALVDGIINATESFLRSSEVHRLFIQELVQGTFAEAGSDTLRASAVQKLIENELLTMLKEQKEQLLDRLAGQLMDEAQGNFEIAHTAASEGLNEVEHLLVNHTEAL
;
A
#
# COMPACT_ATOMS: atom_id res chain seq x y z
N MET A 1 -3.47 4.78 -1.60
CA MET A 1 -3.82 4.83 -0.16
C MET A 1 -3.09 3.71 0.56
N GLY A 2 -2.26 4.04 1.55
CA GLY A 2 -1.54 3.07 2.38
C GLY A 2 -2.42 2.51 3.51
N LEU A 3 -1.94 1.49 4.22
CA LEU A 3 -2.64 0.92 5.37
C LEU A 3 -2.58 1.88 6.56
N THR A 4 -3.73 2.20 7.16
CA THR A 4 -3.80 3.04 8.35
C THR A 4 -4.72 2.39 9.39
N ALA A 5 -4.47 2.62 10.68
CA ALA A 5 -5.38 2.18 11.74
C ALA A 5 -6.50 3.20 12.02
N ILE A 6 -6.34 4.42 11.50
CA ILE A 6 -7.23 5.56 11.73
C ILE A 6 -7.45 6.34 10.44
N GLU A 7 -8.48 7.17 10.44
CA GLU A 7 -8.70 8.26 9.49
C GLU A 7 -9.00 9.51 10.29
N CYS A 8 -8.48 10.67 9.87
CA CYS A 8 -8.63 11.91 10.62
C CYS A 8 -9.38 13.01 9.84
N PRO A 9 -10.61 12.82 9.34
CA PRO A 9 -11.37 13.88 8.69
C PRO A 9 -11.59 15.08 9.63
N ASP A 10 -11.50 16.30 9.09
CA ASP A 10 -11.79 17.55 9.81
C ASP A 10 -11.07 17.72 11.16
N GLY A 11 -9.91 17.09 11.32
CA GLY A 11 -9.10 17.18 12.55
C GLY A 11 -9.56 16.25 13.68
N VAL A 12 -10.48 15.33 13.43
CA VAL A 12 -10.90 14.29 14.38
C VAL A 12 -10.52 12.91 13.84
N CYS A 13 -9.72 12.18 14.59
CA CYS A 13 -9.28 10.84 14.25
C CYS A 13 -10.26 9.77 14.73
N HIS A 14 -10.67 8.91 13.80
CA HIS A 14 -11.55 7.78 13.99
C HIS A 14 -10.78 6.49 13.75
N SER A 15 -10.91 5.50 14.63
CA SER A 15 -10.39 4.16 14.35
C SER A 15 -11.30 3.41 13.38
N HIS A 16 -10.72 2.70 12.40
CA HIS A 16 -11.49 1.90 11.42
C HIS A 16 -12.44 0.87 12.05
N HIS A 17 -12.11 0.40 13.26
CA HIS A 17 -12.82 -0.72 13.92
C HIS A 17 -13.31 -0.43 15.34
N GLY A 18 -13.56 0.83 15.67
CA GLY A 18 -14.14 1.18 16.96
C GLY A 18 -14.79 2.55 16.87
N GLY A 19 -15.96 2.71 17.49
CA GLY A 19 -16.69 3.99 17.55
C GLY A 19 -15.99 5.05 18.42
N HIS A 20 -14.67 5.01 18.51
CA HIS A 20 -13.85 5.93 19.26
C HIS A 20 -13.33 7.04 18.33
N ALA A 21 -13.53 8.27 18.76
CA ALA A 21 -13.06 9.46 18.08
C ALA A 21 -12.21 10.28 19.06
N VAL A 22 -11.12 10.87 18.56
CA VAL A 22 -10.23 11.71 19.35
C VAL A 22 -9.71 12.85 18.49
N GLU A 23 -9.49 14.03 19.08
CA GLU A 23 -8.89 15.15 18.36
C GLU A 23 -7.50 14.77 17.82
N ARG A 24 -7.18 15.22 16.60
CA ARG A 24 -5.92 14.90 15.91
C ARG A 24 -4.70 15.33 16.72
N SER A 25 -4.74 16.49 17.37
CA SER A 25 -3.68 16.97 18.26
C SER A 25 -3.41 15.99 19.41
N THR A 26 -4.47 15.44 20.01
CA THR A 26 -4.37 14.45 21.08
C THR A 26 -3.81 13.13 20.55
N MET A 27 -4.25 12.69 19.36
CA MET A 27 -3.69 11.51 18.71
C MET A 27 -2.20 11.68 18.42
N GLN A 28 -1.79 12.81 17.85
CA GLN A 28 -0.39 13.14 17.60
C GLN A 28 0.45 13.11 18.87
N ASN A 29 -0.01 13.76 19.93
CA ASN A 29 0.70 13.79 21.21
C ASN A 29 0.87 12.39 21.80
N ASN A 30 -0.16 11.54 21.72
CA ASN A 30 -0.08 10.16 22.19
C ASN A 30 0.91 9.34 21.36
N LEU A 31 0.84 9.41 20.04
CA LEU A 31 1.77 8.70 19.14
C LEU A 31 3.22 9.15 19.34
N GLN A 32 3.45 10.46 19.48
CA GLN A 32 4.79 10.99 19.79
C GLN A 32 5.27 10.59 21.18
N GLY A 33 4.38 10.61 22.18
CA GLY A 33 4.71 10.27 23.56
C GLY A 33 5.12 8.81 23.74
N HIS A 34 4.53 7.89 22.97
CA HIS A 34 4.90 6.47 22.99
C HIS A 34 6.04 6.14 22.01
N GLY A 35 6.11 6.84 20.89
CA GLY A 35 7.12 6.61 19.85
C GLY A 35 6.80 5.43 18.94
N ARG A 36 7.48 5.41 17.78
CA ARG A 36 7.21 4.45 16.69
C ARG A 36 7.43 2.99 17.10
N GLU A 37 8.53 2.69 17.79
CA GLU A 37 8.86 1.33 18.22
C GLU A 37 7.78 0.73 19.13
N TRP A 38 7.21 1.53 20.04
CA TRP A 38 6.12 1.08 20.91
C TRP A 38 4.87 0.73 20.10
N CYS A 39 4.51 1.55 19.11
CA CYS A 39 3.39 1.29 18.22
C CYS A 39 3.62 0.04 17.35
N GLU A 40 4.83 -0.17 16.84
CA GLU A 40 5.20 -1.37 16.08
C GLU A 40 5.05 -2.63 16.94
N ARG A 41 5.55 -2.62 18.17
CA ARG A 41 5.39 -3.77 19.10
C ARG A 41 3.94 -4.03 19.49
N LEU A 42 3.13 -2.98 19.66
CA LEU A 42 1.70 -3.13 19.93
C LEU A 42 0.98 -3.77 18.73
N ALA A 43 1.25 -3.25 17.52
CA ALA A 43 0.64 -3.75 16.30
C ALA A 43 1.09 -5.20 16.01
N GLU A 44 2.37 -5.52 16.22
CA GLU A 44 2.92 -6.88 16.14
C GLU A 44 2.13 -7.82 17.05
N ARG A 45 1.93 -7.42 18.31
CA ARG A 45 1.20 -8.25 19.26
C ARG A 45 -0.27 -8.47 18.88
N ILE A 46 -0.93 -7.43 18.37
CA ILE A 46 -2.31 -7.54 17.90
C ILE A 46 -2.37 -8.47 16.68
N TYR A 47 -1.44 -8.33 15.72
CA TYR A 47 -1.36 -9.17 14.53
C TYR A 47 -1.19 -10.64 14.88
N GLU A 48 -0.25 -10.98 15.78
CA GLU A 48 -0.05 -12.33 16.28
C GLU A 48 -1.35 -12.92 16.85
N ILE A 49 -2.02 -12.17 17.72
CA ILE A 49 -3.29 -12.59 18.33
C ILE A 49 -4.36 -12.80 17.25
N SER A 50 -4.45 -11.90 16.27
CA SER A 50 -5.41 -12.00 15.17
C SER A 50 -5.15 -13.23 14.29
N VAL A 51 -3.89 -13.48 13.91
CA VAL A 51 -3.51 -14.66 13.12
C VAL A 51 -3.76 -15.94 13.91
N ASP A 52 -3.37 -15.99 15.18
CA ASP A 52 -3.64 -17.16 16.03
C ASP A 52 -5.14 -17.41 16.21
N THR A 53 -5.92 -16.36 16.44
CA THR A 53 -7.38 -16.47 16.55
C THR A 53 -7.98 -16.96 15.24
N PHE A 54 -7.55 -16.43 14.10
CA PHE A 54 -7.99 -16.87 12.77
C PHE A 54 -7.67 -18.35 12.55
N SER A 55 -6.44 -18.77 12.85
CA SER A 55 -6.02 -20.16 12.70
C SER A 55 -6.73 -21.12 13.65
N GLN A 56 -7.12 -20.68 14.85
CA GLN A 56 -7.83 -21.54 15.81
C GLN A 56 -9.34 -21.60 15.55
N THR A 57 -9.94 -20.52 15.04
CA THR A 57 -11.41 -20.40 14.95
C THR A 57 -11.95 -20.53 13.52
N VAL A 58 -11.26 -19.97 12.53
CA VAL A 58 -11.72 -19.92 11.14
C VAL A 58 -11.17 -21.09 10.33
N MET A 59 -9.86 -21.37 10.40
CA MET A 59 -9.23 -22.43 9.61
C MET A 59 -9.89 -23.82 9.77
N PRO A 60 -10.26 -24.29 10.98
CA PRO A 60 -10.95 -25.58 11.12
C PRO A 60 -12.28 -25.62 10.37
N SER A 61 -12.96 -24.48 10.27
CA SER A 61 -14.23 -24.34 9.55
C SER A 61 -14.02 -24.35 8.04
N LEU A 62 -12.95 -23.70 7.55
CA LEU A 62 -12.57 -23.71 6.12
C LEU A 62 -12.20 -25.11 5.62
N HIS A 63 -11.53 -25.91 6.46
CA HIS A 63 -11.20 -27.31 6.16
C HIS A 63 -12.36 -28.28 6.39
N SER A 64 -13.50 -27.83 6.93
CA SER A 64 -14.63 -28.71 7.17
C SER A 64 -15.27 -29.16 5.85
N ALA A 65 -15.59 -30.45 5.76
CA ALA A 65 -16.22 -31.01 4.57
C ALA A 65 -17.53 -30.27 4.25
N GLY A 66 -17.69 -29.88 2.98
CA GLY A 66 -18.87 -29.16 2.51
C GLY A 66 -18.95 -27.68 2.91
N TRP A 67 -17.93 -27.09 3.56
CA TRP A 67 -17.85 -25.63 3.70
C TRP A 67 -17.77 -24.95 2.33
N GLN A 68 -16.89 -25.44 1.45
CA GLN A 68 -16.65 -24.88 0.12
C GLN A 68 -17.95 -24.77 -0.68
N ARG A 69 -18.71 -25.87 -0.78
CA ARG A 69 -20.02 -25.87 -1.44
C ARG A 69 -20.98 -24.88 -0.79
N ARG A 70 -21.13 -24.90 0.55
CA ARG A 70 -22.06 -23.98 1.25
C ARG A 70 -21.69 -22.51 1.04
N HIS A 71 -20.40 -22.18 1.05
CA HIS A 71 -19.93 -20.82 0.91
C HIS A 71 -20.03 -20.35 -0.55
N LEU A 72 -19.63 -21.18 -1.52
CA LEU A 72 -19.74 -20.85 -2.94
C LEU A 72 -21.20 -20.80 -3.41
N ASP A 73 -22.07 -21.70 -2.93
CA ASP A 73 -23.51 -21.65 -3.17
C ASP A 73 -24.12 -20.36 -2.59
N TRP A 74 -23.62 -19.87 -1.45
CA TRP A 74 -24.08 -18.62 -0.83
C TRP A 74 -23.57 -17.37 -1.56
N GLU A 75 -22.26 -17.28 -1.81
CA GLU A 75 -21.59 -16.13 -2.42
C GLU A 75 -21.93 -16.00 -3.91
N PHE A 76 -21.96 -17.12 -4.63
CA PHE A 76 -22.09 -17.15 -6.10
C PHE A 76 -23.41 -17.74 -6.61
N LYS A 77 -24.31 -18.21 -5.72
CA LYS A 77 -25.63 -18.77 -6.09
C LYS A 77 -25.53 -19.84 -7.19
N LEU A 78 -24.56 -20.74 -7.04
CA LEU A 78 -24.24 -21.74 -8.05
C LEU A 78 -25.43 -22.65 -8.36
N ASP A 79 -25.63 -22.96 -9.65
CA ASP A 79 -26.66 -23.89 -10.10
C ASP A 79 -26.30 -25.33 -9.67
N LYS A 80 -27.32 -26.13 -9.36
CA LYS A 80 -27.23 -27.35 -8.52
C LYS A 80 -26.29 -28.48 -8.97
N GLN A 81 -25.63 -28.43 -10.13
CA GLN A 81 -25.03 -29.64 -10.71
C GLN A 81 -23.52 -29.69 -11.00
N GLU A 82 -22.77 -28.61 -11.23
CA GLU A 82 -21.36 -28.78 -11.69
C GLU A 82 -20.40 -27.63 -11.35
N SER A 83 -20.34 -27.18 -10.08
CA SER A 83 -19.37 -26.15 -9.69
C SER A 83 -18.71 -26.40 -8.35
N GLU A 84 -18.46 -27.67 -8.00
CA GLU A 84 -17.51 -27.97 -6.93
C GLU A 84 -16.09 -27.81 -7.48
N PRO A 85 -15.30 -26.83 -6.99
CA PRO A 85 -13.90 -26.72 -7.36
C PRO A 85 -13.12 -27.94 -6.87
N ASP A 86 -12.01 -28.26 -7.55
CA ASP A 86 -11.12 -29.34 -7.12
C ASP A 86 -10.69 -29.12 -5.66
N LYS A 87 -10.98 -30.11 -4.81
CA LYS A 87 -10.65 -30.07 -3.39
C LYS A 87 -9.17 -29.79 -3.16
N ALA A 88 -8.28 -30.36 -3.97
CA ALA A 88 -6.85 -30.15 -3.85
C ALA A 88 -6.46 -28.69 -4.14
N LEU A 89 -7.13 -28.04 -5.08
CA LEU A 89 -6.92 -26.62 -5.38
C LEU A 89 -7.34 -25.74 -4.20
N VAL A 90 -8.53 -25.96 -3.65
CA VAL A 90 -9.04 -25.13 -2.56
C VAL A 90 -8.25 -25.34 -1.27
N ASP A 91 -7.93 -26.59 -0.93
CA ASP A 91 -7.07 -26.89 0.21
C ASP A 91 -5.68 -26.25 0.02
N GLY A 92 -5.17 -26.24 -1.22
CA GLY A 92 -3.95 -25.51 -1.59
C GLY A 92 -4.02 -24.01 -1.34
N ILE A 93 -5.10 -23.34 -1.74
CA ILE A 93 -5.32 -21.90 -1.53
C ILE A 93 -5.46 -21.59 -0.04
N ILE A 94 -6.21 -22.40 0.72
CA ILE A 94 -6.39 -22.22 2.16
C ILE A 94 -5.03 -22.31 2.87
N ASN A 95 -4.24 -23.35 2.56
CA ASN A 95 -2.91 -23.55 3.15
C ASN A 95 -1.92 -22.43 2.76
N ALA A 96 -1.96 -21.98 1.50
CA ALA A 96 -1.13 -20.87 1.04
C ALA A 96 -1.50 -19.56 1.76
N THR A 97 -2.79 -19.32 1.98
CA THR A 97 -3.29 -18.15 2.71
C THR A 97 -2.86 -18.18 4.17
N GLU A 98 -2.99 -19.32 4.86
CA GLU A 98 -2.50 -19.45 6.23
C GLU A 98 -0.98 -19.25 6.30
N SER A 99 -0.24 -19.86 5.37
CA SER A 99 1.22 -19.72 5.30
C SER A 99 1.65 -18.27 5.04
N PHE A 100 0.90 -17.56 4.19
CA PHE A 100 1.12 -16.14 3.92
C PHE A 100 0.92 -15.29 5.17
N LEU A 101 -0.18 -15.48 5.90
CA LEU A 101 -0.46 -14.75 7.15
C LEU A 101 0.55 -15.07 8.27
N ARG A 102 1.16 -16.26 8.26
CA ARG A 102 2.22 -16.64 9.21
C ARG A 102 3.62 -16.26 8.75
N SER A 103 3.79 -15.73 7.54
CA SER A 103 5.09 -15.35 7.01
C SER A 103 5.67 -14.17 7.80
N SER A 104 6.87 -14.36 8.35
CA SER A 104 7.58 -13.30 9.08
C SER A 104 7.78 -12.03 8.25
N GLU A 105 7.95 -12.15 6.93
CA GLU A 105 8.13 -11.00 6.05
C GLU A 105 6.82 -10.25 5.82
N VAL A 106 5.71 -10.97 5.62
CA VAL A 106 4.37 -10.37 5.50
C VAL A 106 4.01 -9.67 6.80
N HIS A 107 4.25 -10.33 7.93
CA HIS A 107 4.05 -9.76 9.25
C HIS A 107 4.83 -8.45 9.40
N ARG A 108 6.15 -8.48 9.15
CA ARG A 108 7.02 -7.31 9.26
C ARG A 108 6.55 -6.14 8.38
N LEU A 109 6.26 -6.40 7.10
CA LEU A 109 5.83 -5.37 6.15
C LEU A 109 4.46 -4.79 6.53
N PHE A 110 3.51 -5.64 6.95
CA PHE A 110 2.19 -5.19 7.39
C PHE A 110 2.28 -4.24 8.58
N ILE A 111 3.09 -4.58 9.60
CA ILE A 111 3.29 -3.72 10.77
C ILE A 111 3.93 -2.39 10.38
N GLN A 112 4.95 -2.42 9.53
CA GLN A 112 5.64 -1.20 9.08
C GLN A 112 4.69 -0.27 8.33
N GLU A 113 3.93 -0.79 7.37
CA GLU A 113 2.96 -0.01 6.60
C GLU A 113 1.84 0.55 7.49
N LEU A 114 1.25 -0.28 8.35
CA LEU A 114 0.16 0.14 9.23
C LEU A 114 0.59 1.26 10.19
N VAL A 115 1.74 1.11 10.84
CA VAL A 115 2.24 2.12 11.79
C VAL A 115 2.64 3.38 11.02
N GLN A 116 3.36 3.26 9.91
CA GLN A 116 3.74 4.40 9.10
C GLN A 116 2.52 5.19 8.61
N GLY A 117 1.52 4.51 8.07
CA GLY A 117 0.29 5.14 7.62
C GLY A 117 -0.48 5.80 8.76
N THR A 118 -0.53 5.17 9.95
CA THR A 118 -1.18 5.76 11.14
C THR A 118 -0.49 7.03 11.61
N PHE A 119 0.85 7.05 11.62
CA PHE A 119 1.63 8.26 11.92
C PHE A 119 1.47 9.34 10.86
N ALA A 120 1.38 8.96 9.58
CA ALA A 120 1.15 9.91 8.50
C ALA A 120 -0.26 10.52 8.58
N GLU A 121 -1.28 9.73 8.89
CA GLU A 121 -2.66 10.18 9.01
C GLU A 121 -2.86 11.08 10.25
N ALA A 122 -2.33 10.67 11.41
CA ALA A 122 -2.35 11.50 12.60
C ALA A 122 -1.48 12.74 12.42
N GLY A 123 -0.30 12.57 11.84
CA GLY A 123 0.64 13.62 11.49
C GLY A 123 0.13 14.43 10.32
N SER A 124 -0.84 15.30 10.59
CA SER A 124 -1.18 16.47 9.76
C SER A 124 0.03 17.38 9.59
N ASP A 125 1.01 16.90 8.84
CA ASP A 125 2.00 17.75 8.22
C ASP A 125 1.41 18.24 6.91
N THR A 126 0.21 18.83 7.00
CA THR A 126 -0.46 19.50 5.88
C THR A 126 0.46 20.57 5.30
N LEU A 127 1.35 21.14 6.13
CA LEU A 127 2.39 22.05 5.67
C LEU A 127 3.44 21.33 4.82
N ARG A 128 4.02 20.20 5.26
CA ARG A 128 4.94 19.40 4.44
C ARG A 128 4.26 18.84 3.19
N ALA A 129 3.05 18.28 3.31
CA ALA A 129 2.28 17.77 2.18
C ALA A 129 2.01 18.89 1.16
N SER A 130 1.55 20.06 1.63
CA SER A 130 1.37 21.26 0.79
C SER A 130 2.70 21.74 0.20
N ALA A 131 3.80 21.67 0.95
CA ALA A 131 5.12 22.08 0.47
C ALA A 131 5.64 21.13 -0.62
N VAL A 132 5.46 19.82 -0.45
CA VAL A 132 5.83 18.80 -1.44
C VAL A 132 4.95 18.95 -2.68
N GLN A 133 3.64 19.11 -2.51
CA GLN A 133 2.72 19.37 -3.63
C GLN A 133 3.16 20.60 -4.42
N LYS A 134 3.37 21.74 -3.74
CA LYS A 134 3.82 22.98 -4.40
C LYS A 134 5.19 22.84 -5.06
N LEU A 135 6.12 22.10 -4.45
CA LEU A 135 7.43 21.83 -5.02
C LEU A 135 7.30 21.03 -6.33
N ILE A 136 6.46 20.00 -6.34
CA ILE A 136 6.26 19.19 -7.55
C ILE A 136 5.55 19.99 -8.63
N GLU A 137 4.39 20.57 -8.32
CA GLU A 137 3.54 21.26 -9.29
C GLU A 137 4.19 22.53 -9.85
N ASN A 138 4.75 23.38 -8.98
CA ASN A 138 5.19 24.71 -9.39
C ASN A 138 6.67 24.76 -9.77
N GLU A 139 7.51 23.93 -9.16
CA GLU A 139 8.96 23.97 -9.41
C GLU A 139 9.40 22.84 -10.34
N LEU A 140 9.18 21.58 -9.96
CA LEU A 140 9.74 20.43 -10.68
C LEU A 140 9.08 20.21 -12.05
N LEU A 141 7.75 20.19 -12.12
CA LEU A 141 7.04 20.01 -13.39
C LEU A 141 7.26 21.19 -14.33
N THR A 142 7.31 22.41 -13.80
CA THR A 142 7.65 23.62 -14.57
C THR A 142 9.07 23.51 -15.13
N MET A 143 10.06 23.17 -14.30
CA MET A 143 11.44 22.99 -14.74
C MET A 143 11.58 21.90 -15.80
N LEU A 144 10.90 20.76 -15.63
CA LEU A 144 10.89 19.66 -16.60
C LEU A 144 10.32 20.11 -17.94
N LYS A 145 9.25 20.91 -17.92
CA LYS A 145 8.63 21.43 -19.13
C LYS A 145 9.51 22.48 -19.84
N GLU A 146 10.14 23.37 -19.09
CA GLU A 146 10.99 24.43 -19.63
C GLU A 146 12.32 23.89 -20.19
N GLN A 147 12.90 22.88 -19.54
CA GLN A 147 14.21 22.34 -19.90
C GLN A 147 14.13 21.00 -20.65
N LYS A 148 12.93 20.56 -21.08
CA LYS A 148 12.67 19.23 -21.65
C LYS A 148 13.69 18.84 -22.72
N GLU A 149 13.77 19.60 -23.80
CA GLU A 149 14.64 19.29 -24.94
C GLU A 149 16.13 19.22 -24.54
N GLN A 150 16.61 20.18 -23.74
CA GLN A 150 18.00 20.17 -23.28
C GLN A 150 18.31 19.01 -22.32
N LEU A 151 17.31 18.54 -21.57
CA LEU A 151 17.46 17.39 -20.69
C LEU A 151 17.51 16.09 -21.52
N LEU A 152 16.65 15.98 -22.54
CA LEU A 152 16.62 14.85 -23.46
C LEU A 152 17.91 14.71 -24.26
N ASP A 153 18.44 15.81 -24.82
CA ASP A 153 19.71 15.79 -25.56
C ASP A 153 20.88 15.33 -24.68
N ARG A 154 20.92 15.79 -23.41
CA ARG A 154 21.95 15.38 -22.45
C ARG A 154 21.84 13.92 -22.06
N LEU A 155 20.61 13.44 -21.80
CA LEU A 155 20.36 12.04 -21.46
C LEU A 155 20.64 11.12 -22.65
N ALA A 156 20.23 11.50 -23.86
CA ALA A 156 20.53 10.78 -25.09
C ALA A 156 22.04 10.66 -25.30
N GLY A 157 22.79 11.74 -25.05
CA GLY A 157 24.25 11.72 -25.08
C GLY A 157 24.90 10.77 -24.06
N GLN A 158 24.27 10.60 -22.89
CA GLN A 158 24.73 9.66 -21.86
C GLN A 158 24.38 8.20 -22.17
N LEU A 159 23.34 7.96 -22.98
CA LEU A 159 22.84 6.64 -23.36
C LEU A 159 23.41 6.13 -24.70
N MET A 160 24.42 6.81 -25.25
CA MET A 160 24.95 6.51 -26.59
C MET A 160 25.59 5.12 -26.67
N ASP A 161 26.24 4.65 -25.60
CA ASP A 161 26.89 3.34 -25.58
C ASP A 161 25.85 2.22 -25.58
N GLU A 162 24.78 2.37 -24.78
CA GLU A 162 23.65 1.45 -24.73
C GLU A 162 22.85 1.45 -26.04
N ALA A 163 22.75 2.61 -26.69
CA ALA A 163 22.07 2.78 -27.98
C ALA A 163 22.94 2.43 -29.19
N GLN A 164 24.13 1.86 -28.99
CA GLN A 164 25.06 1.45 -30.06
C GLN A 164 25.41 2.59 -31.03
N GLY A 165 25.55 3.80 -30.50
CA GLY A 165 25.85 5.01 -31.26
C GLY A 165 24.64 5.62 -31.99
N ASN A 166 23.42 5.11 -31.80
CA ASN A 166 22.22 5.66 -32.41
C ASN A 166 21.53 6.68 -31.51
N PHE A 167 21.73 7.96 -31.82
CA PHE A 167 21.16 9.07 -31.05
C PHE A 167 19.63 9.08 -31.03
N GLU A 168 18.96 8.73 -32.13
CA GLU A 168 17.48 8.71 -32.18
C GLU A 168 16.89 7.67 -31.23
N ILE A 169 17.55 6.51 -31.10
CA ILE A 169 17.15 5.46 -30.16
C ILE A 169 17.38 5.92 -28.71
N ALA A 170 18.55 6.52 -28.44
CA ALA A 170 18.87 7.06 -27.12
C ALA A 170 17.90 8.18 -26.71
N HIS A 171 17.56 9.07 -27.63
CA HIS A 171 16.63 10.16 -27.43
C HIS A 171 15.20 9.68 -27.20
N THR A 172 14.76 8.66 -27.95
CA THR A 172 13.44 8.05 -27.75
C THR A 172 13.33 7.41 -26.36
N ALA A 173 14.34 6.62 -25.96
CA ALA A 173 14.37 6.01 -24.62
C ALA A 173 14.42 7.05 -23.49
N ALA A 174 15.19 8.14 -23.66
CA ALA A 174 15.23 9.24 -22.72
C ALA A 174 13.87 9.95 -22.60
N SER A 175 13.16 10.11 -23.72
CA SER A 175 11.82 10.72 -23.77
C SER A 175 10.78 9.88 -23.05
N GLU A 176 10.78 8.57 -23.29
CA GLU A 176 9.89 7.62 -22.60
C GLU A 176 10.14 7.62 -21.10
N GLY A 177 11.40 7.50 -20.67
CA GLY A 177 11.77 7.55 -19.26
C GLY A 177 11.43 8.89 -18.58
N LEU A 178 11.55 10.01 -19.31
CA LEU A 178 11.16 11.31 -18.79
C LEU A 178 9.64 11.41 -18.57
N ASN A 179 8.84 10.88 -19.49
CA ASN A 179 7.39 10.84 -19.35
C ASN A 179 6.97 9.92 -18.18
N GLU A 180 7.67 8.80 -17.96
CA GLU A 180 7.43 7.94 -16.79
C GLU A 180 7.69 8.69 -15.47
N VAL A 181 8.79 9.45 -15.39
CA VAL A 181 9.09 10.29 -14.22
C VAL A 181 8.03 11.36 -14.02
N GLU A 182 7.58 12.03 -15.08
CA GLU A 182 6.50 13.02 -15.02
C GLU A 182 5.21 12.41 -14.46
N HIS A 183 4.83 11.23 -14.94
CA HIS A 183 3.68 10.48 -14.42
C HIS A 183 3.84 10.10 -12.94
N LEU A 184 5.02 9.66 -12.51
CA LEU A 184 5.28 9.34 -11.10
C LEU A 184 5.14 10.57 -10.21
N LEU A 185 5.63 11.73 -10.66
CA LEU A 185 5.50 12.99 -9.92
C LEU A 185 4.04 13.41 -9.79
N VAL A 186 3.26 13.35 -10.87
CA VAL A 186 1.82 13.67 -10.84
C VAL A 186 1.08 12.71 -9.90
N ASN A 187 1.28 11.40 -10.06
CA ASN A 187 0.62 10.39 -9.21
C ASN A 187 0.98 10.55 -7.73
N HIS A 188 2.23 10.91 -7.42
CA HIS A 188 2.64 11.17 -6.05
C HIS A 188 1.91 12.39 -5.48
N THR A 189 1.73 13.43 -6.29
CA THR A 189 1.02 14.65 -5.90
C THR A 189 -0.46 14.38 -5.64
N GLU A 190 -1.11 13.56 -6.48
CA GLU A 190 -2.51 13.15 -6.29
C GLU A 190 -2.74 12.22 -5.10
N ALA A 191 -1.68 11.58 -4.61
CA ALA A 191 -1.72 10.65 -3.49
C ALA A 191 -1.38 11.29 -2.11
N LEU A 192 -0.95 12.56 -2.09
CA LEU A 192 -0.67 13.34 -0.89
C LEU A 192 -1.94 13.95 -0.30
#